data_AF-A0A7Z7BGW8-F1
#
_entry.id   AF-A0A7Z7BGW8-F1
#
_cell.length_a   1.000
_cell.length_b   1.000
_cell.length_c   1.000
_cell.angle_alpha   90.00
_cell.angle_beta   90.00
_cell.angle_gamma   90.00
#
_symmetry.space_group_name_H-M   'P 1'
#
loop_
_entity.id
_entity.type
_entity.pdbx_description
1 polymer ?
#
loop_
_entity_poly.entity_id
_entity_poly.type
_entity_poly.pdbx_seq_one_letter_code
_entity_poly.pdbx_strand_id
1 'polypeptide(L)'
;MSRRSHSKKEIESALGHAEANGWRVVPGTGTGHAWGRMYCPYNDTDCRCGEFCIASIWCTPRNATGHARTLRRIVENCAPHRQKVISLRVIAESKRRTHEQDQHGQQQEQQPGKEKEQTWNTPSR
;
A
#
# COMPACT_ATOMS: atom_id res chain seq x y z
N MET A 1 0.47 -23.46 -4.26
CA MET A 1 -0.70 -24.37 -4.32
C MET A 1 -1.93 -23.53 -4.64
N SER A 2 -2.63 -23.82 -5.73
CA SER A 2 -3.87 -23.14 -6.07
C SER A 2 -4.97 -23.58 -5.11
N ARG A 3 -5.58 -22.62 -4.40
CA ARG A 3 -6.79 -22.88 -3.62
C ARG A 3 -7.90 -23.35 -4.56
N ARG A 4 -8.86 -24.11 -4.03
CA ARG A 4 -10.14 -24.34 -4.74
C ARG A 4 -10.77 -22.99 -5.05
N SER A 5 -11.54 -22.88 -6.12
CA SER A 5 -12.33 -21.68 -6.43
C SER A 5 -13.70 -21.74 -5.75
N HIS A 6 -14.19 -20.60 -5.33
CA HIS A 6 -15.53 -20.34 -4.84
C HIS A 6 -16.50 -20.26 -6.02
N SER A 7 -17.71 -20.79 -5.85
CA SER A 7 -18.72 -20.87 -6.91
C SER A 7 -19.24 -19.48 -7.35
N LYS A 8 -19.24 -18.52 -6.43
CA LYS A 8 -19.65 -17.12 -6.67
C LYS A 8 -18.47 -16.24 -7.08
N LYS A 9 -18.58 -15.61 -8.25
CA LYS A 9 -17.53 -14.77 -8.85
C LYS A 9 -17.20 -13.53 -8.03
N GLU A 10 -18.20 -12.95 -7.36
CA GLU A 10 -18.03 -11.75 -6.53
C GLU A 10 -17.13 -12.03 -5.34
N ILE A 11 -17.31 -13.21 -4.73
CA ILE A 11 -16.49 -13.67 -3.61
C ILE A 11 -15.09 -14.00 -4.10
N GLU A 12 -14.95 -14.69 -5.23
CA GLU A 12 -13.64 -14.94 -5.85
C GLU A 12 -12.85 -13.66 -6.10
N SER A 13 -13.51 -12.63 -6.66
CA SER A 13 -12.87 -11.34 -6.86
C SER A 13 -12.42 -10.69 -5.55
N ALA A 14 -13.21 -10.84 -4.47
CA ALA A 14 -12.80 -10.37 -3.15
C ALA A 14 -11.63 -11.17 -2.57
N LEU A 15 -11.57 -12.49 -2.79
CA LEU A 15 -10.44 -13.33 -2.36
C LEU A 15 -9.17 -12.99 -3.12
N GLY A 16 -9.24 -12.79 -4.44
CA GLY A 16 -8.08 -12.33 -5.22
C GLY A 16 -7.57 -10.96 -4.76
N HIS A 17 -8.48 -10.05 -4.38
CA HIS A 17 -8.09 -8.78 -3.76
C HIS A 17 -7.41 -8.98 -2.40
N ALA A 18 -7.91 -9.90 -1.56
CA ALA A 18 -7.27 -10.21 -0.29
C ALA A 18 -5.86 -10.78 -0.49
N GLU A 19 -5.69 -11.74 -1.40
CA GLU A 19 -4.41 -12.35 -1.76
C GLU A 19 -3.41 -11.31 -2.29
N ALA A 20 -3.86 -10.40 -3.16
CA ALA A 20 -3.02 -9.29 -3.65
C ALA A 20 -2.55 -8.35 -2.53
N ASN A 21 -3.32 -8.24 -1.45
CA ASN A 21 -2.96 -7.48 -0.25
C ASN A 21 -2.19 -8.32 0.79
N GLY A 22 -1.76 -9.53 0.43
CA GLY A 22 -0.95 -10.41 1.27
C GLY A 22 -1.75 -11.22 2.29
N TRP A 23 -3.08 -11.24 2.22
CA TRP A 23 -3.88 -12.09 3.11
C TRP A 23 -3.76 -13.55 2.71
N ARG A 24 -3.68 -14.42 3.71
CA ARG A 24 -3.62 -15.87 3.50
C ARG A 24 -5.03 -16.43 3.47
N VAL A 25 -5.46 -16.98 2.33
CA VAL A 25 -6.75 -17.65 2.17
C VAL A 25 -6.55 -19.16 2.29
N VAL A 26 -7.25 -19.80 3.24
CA VAL A 26 -7.21 -21.25 3.46
C VAL A 26 -8.62 -21.82 3.20
N PRO A 27 -8.80 -22.62 2.14
CA PRO A 27 -10.06 -23.31 1.91
C PRO A 27 -10.29 -24.37 3.00
N GLY A 28 -11.55 -24.53 3.42
CA GLY A 28 -11.98 -25.54 4.37
C GLY A 28 -11.98 -26.95 3.77
N THR A 29 -11.85 -27.95 4.64
CA THR A 29 -11.68 -29.37 4.28
C THR A 29 -13.00 -30.13 4.03
N GLY A 30 -14.15 -29.44 3.93
CA GLY A 30 -15.37 -30.00 3.36
C GLY A 30 -16.50 -30.38 4.33
N THR A 31 -16.37 -30.12 5.63
CA THR A 31 -17.37 -30.52 6.63
C THR A 31 -18.12 -29.37 7.29
N GLY A 32 -18.00 -28.14 6.77
CA GLY A 32 -18.61 -26.95 7.37
C GLY A 32 -19.37 -26.07 6.38
N HIS A 33 -20.31 -25.27 6.90
CA HIS A 33 -21.02 -24.25 6.12
C HIS A 33 -20.09 -23.16 5.53
N ALA A 34 -18.86 -23.08 6.04
CA ALA A 34 -17.82 -22.19 5.54
C ALA A 34 -17.01 -22.87 4.43
N TRP A 35 -16.84 -22.15 3.33
CA TRP A 35 -15.93 -22.50 2.24
C TRP A 35 -14.47 -22.46 2.67
N GLY A 36 -14.13 -21.55 3.60
CA GLY A 36 -12.76 -21.36 4.08
C GLY A 36 -12.63 -20.19 5.03
N ARG A 37 -11.38 -19.82 5.34
CA ARG A 37 -11.04 -18.67 6.17
C ARG A 37 -9.92 -17.87 5.53
N MET A 38 -9.94 -16.56 5.71
CA MET A 38 -8.80 -15.68 5.39
C MET A 38 -8.18 -15.12 6.67
N TYR A 39 -6.85 -15.05 6.67
CA TYR A 39 -6.03 -14.64 7.80
C TYR A 39 -5.21 -13.42 7.43
N CYS A 40 -5.17 -12.45 8.33
CA CYS A 40 -4.33 -11.27 8.22
C CYS A 40 -2.84 -11.65 8.32
N PRO A 41 -1.97 -11.05 7.49
CA PRO A 41 -0.54 -11.34 7.52
C PRO A 41 0.23 -10.66 8.66
N TYR A 42 -0.35 -9.64 9.28
CA TYR A 42 0.38 -8.75 10.20
C TYR A 42 0.29 -9.16 11.67
N ASN A 43 -0.72 -9.94 12.06
CA ASN A 43 -0.89 -10.48 13.41
C ASN A 43 -0.62 -9.48 14.55
N ASP A 44 -1.33 -8.35 14.51
CA ASP A 44 -1.11 -7.21 15.41
C ASP A 44 -2.28 -7.07 16.39
N THR A 45 -2.03 -6.59 17.61
CA THR A 45 -3.06 -6.30 18.61
C THR A 45 -4.03 -5.20 18.17
N ASP A 46 -3.57 -4.29 17.31
CA ASP A 46 -4.42 -3.24 16.74
C ASP A 46 -5.29 -3.74 15.57
N CYS A 47 -5.21 -5.03 15.24
CA CYS A 47 -6.14 -5.63 14.28
C CYS A 47 -7.58 -5.55 14.80
N ARG A 48 -8.53 -5.65 13.87
CA ARG A 48 -9.99 -5.48 14.09
C ARG A 48 -10.57 -6.27 15.27
N CYS A 49 -9.90 -7.31 15.73
CA CYS A 49 -10.34 -8.22 16.79
C CYS A 49 -9.34 -8.35 17.96
N GLY A 50 -8.34 -7.48 18.09
CA GLY A 50 -7.42 -7.48 19.25
C GLY A 50 -6.29 -8.50 19.23
N GLU A 51 -6.39 -9.60 18.47
CA GLU A 51 -5.34 -10.63 18.44
C GLU A 51 -5.15 -11.28 17.06
N PHE A 52 -6.23 -11.50 16.28
CA PHE A 52 -6.12 -11.96 14.89
C PHE A 52 -7.27 -11.42 14.03
N CYS A 53 -6.95 -10.74 12.93
CA CYS A 53 -7.93 -10.46 11.89
C CYS A 53 -8.22 -11.76 11.09
N ILE A 54 -9.28 -12.47 11.47
CA ILE A 54 -9.73 -13.71 10.80
C ILE A 54 -11.15 -13.50 10.29
N ALA A 55 -11.42 -13.91 9.05
CA ALA A 55 -12.76 -13.88 8.48
C ALA A 55 -13.12 -15.22 7.85
N SER A 56 -14.33 -15.72 8.16
CA SER A 56 -14.89 -16.92 7.54
C SER A 56 -15.56 -16.57 6.21
N ILE A 57 -15.33 -17.41 5.21
CA ILE A 57 -15.87 -17.29 3.86
C ILE A 57 -16.98 -18.33 3.73
N TRP A 58 -18.19 -17.93 3.38
CA TRP A 58 -19.35 -18.83 3.33
C TRP A 58 -19.59 -19.36 1.92
N CYS A 59 -19.93 -20.64 1.77
CA CYS A 59 -20.22 -21.26 0.46
C CYS A 59 -21.46 -20.66 -0.23
N THR A 60 -22.52 -20.42 0.54
CA THR A 60 -23.85 -20.04 0.03
C THR A 60 -24.43 -18.84 0.81
N PRO A 61 -23.81 -17.66 0.73
CA PRO A 61 -24.40 -16.48 1.34
C PRO A 61 -25.66 -16.07 0.58
N ARG A 62 -26.71 -15.69 1.32
CA ARG A 62 -27.96 -15.15 0.74
C ARG A 62 -27.71 -13.95 -0.19
N ASN A 63 -26.67 -13.17 0.09
CA ASN A 63 -26.21 -12.07 -0.75
C ASN A 63 -24.69 -12.17 -0.98
N ALA A 64 -24.30 -12.70 -2.15
CA ALA A 64 -22.90 -12.88 -2.52
C ALA A 64 -22.14 -11.55 -2.63
N THR A 65 -22.75 -10.53 -3.24
CA THR A 65 -22.16 -9.20 -3.38
C THR A 65 -21.92 -8.52 -2.03
N GLY A 66 -22.89 -8.63 -1.12
CA GLY A 66 -22.78 -8.11 0.24
C GLY A 66 -21.65 -8.79 1.01
N HIS A 67 -21.58 -10.13 0.94
CA HIS A 67 -20.50 -10.88 1.57
C HIS A 67 -19.12 -10.50 0.99
N ALA A 68 -19.00 -10.40 -0.33
CA ALA A 68 -17.78 -9.97 -1.01
C ALA A 68 -17.34 -8.55 -0.58
N ARG A 69 -18.27 -7.59 -0.49
CA ARG A 69 -17.99 -6.23 0.04
C ARG A 69 -17.49 -6.28 1.47
N THR A 70 -18.08 -7.11 2.32
CA THR A 70 -17.62 -7.29 3.71
C THR A 70 -16.19 -7.84 3.75
N LEU A 71 -15.86 -8.84 2.94
CA LEU A 71 -14.50 -9.39 2.85
C LEU A 71 -13.50 -8.31 2.42
N ARG A 72 -13.80 -7.54 1.36
CA ARG A 72 -12.95 -6.41 0.92
C ARG A 72 -12.77 -5.37 2.04
N ARG A 73 -13.85 -5.01 2.71
CA ARG A 73 -13.82 -4.04 3.82
C ARG A 73 -12.94 -4.52 4.97
N ILE A 74 -12.88 -5.83 5.25
CA ILE A 74 -11.97 -6.39 6.26
C ILE A 74 -10.51 -6.20 5.86
N VAL A 75 -10.18 -6.43 4.59
CA VAL A 75 -8.82 -6.23 4.04
C VAL A 75 -8.41 -4.76 4.13
N GLU A 76 -9.27 -3.86 3.64
CA GLU A 76 -8.99 -2.42 3.57
C GLU A 76 -8.88 -1.75 4.95
N ASN A 77 -9.71 -2.17 5.92
CA ASN A 77 -9.76 -1.54 7.25
C ASN A 77 -8.91 -2.25 8.29
N CYS A 78 -8.04 -3.17 7.89
CA CYS A 78 -7.07 -3.76 8.80
C CYS A 78 -6.04 -2.68 9.18
N ALA A 79 -5.89 -2.39 10.48
CA ALA A 79 -5.08 -1.26 10.96
C ALA A 79 -3.62 -1.25 10.43
N PRO A 80 -2.91 -2.39 10.39
CA PRO A 80 -1.58 -2.45 9.78
C PRO A 80 -1.58 -2.15 8.26
N HIS A 81 -2.64 -2.54 7.54
CA HIS A 81 -2.78 -2.20 6.12
C HIS A 81 -2.95 -0.68 5.92
N ARG A 82 -3.79 -0.05 6.75
CA ARG A 82 -3.97 1.40 6.77
C ARG A 82 -2.67 2.13 7.09
N GLN A 83 -1.90 1.64 8.07
CA GLN A 83 -0.61 2.22 8.45
C GLN A 83 0.45 2.09 7.35
N LYS A 84 0.49 0.96 6.63
CA LYS A 84 1.42 0.75 5.51
C LYS A 84 1.11 1.68 4.33
N VAL A 85 -0.18 1.90 4.02
CA VAL A 85 -0.60 2.85 2.98
C VAL A 85 -0.21 4.29 3.35
N ILE A 86 -0.36 4.67 4.62
CA ILE A 86 0.07 5.99 5.10
C ILE A 86 1.59 6.12 4.99
N SER A 87 2.35 5.14 5.49
CA SER A 87 3.82 5.15 5.46
C SER A 87 4.39 5.21 4.03
N LEU A 88 3.85 4.41 3.10
CA LEU A 88 4.30 4.44 1.70
C LEU A 88 4.02 5.79 1.01
N ARG A 89 2.89 6.44 1.33
CA ARG A 89 2.58 7.78 0.82
C ARG A 89 3.54 8.83 1.37
N VAL A 90 3.85 8.78 2.66
CA VAL A 90 4.84 9.67 3.30
C VAL A 90 6.22 9.48 2.65
N ILE A 91 6.67 8.23 2.49
CA ILE A 91 7.95 7.94 1.82
C ILE A 91 7.97 8.47 0.38
N ALA A 92 6.89 8.29 -0.37
CA ALA A 92 6.79 8.79 -1.75
C ALA A 92 6.81 10.33 -1.80
N GLU A 93 6.15 11.02 -0.86
CA GLU A 93 6.20 12.48 -0.73
C GLU A 93 7.57 13.00 -0.36
N SER A 94 8.26 12.35 0.59
CA SER A 94 9.64 12.69 0.94
C SER A 94 10.57 12.57 -0.27
N LYS A 95 10.47 11.47 -1.02
CA LYS A 95 11.28 11.27 -2.25
C LYS A 95 11.01 12.34 -3.30
N ARG A 96 9.76 12.76 -3.49
CA ARG A 96 9.42 13.86 -4.42
C ARG A 96 10.06 15.18 -3.99
N ARG A 97 10.02 15.52 -2.70
CA ARG A 97 10.61 16.75 -2.16
C ARG A 97 12.13 16.78 -2.32
N THR A 98 12.82 15.68 -2.05
CA THR A 98 14.29 15.59 -2.25
C THR A 98 14.65 15.81 -3.71
N HIS A 99 13.95 15.17 -4.64
CA HIS A 99 14.18 15.35 -6.08
C HIS A 99 13.98 16.81 -6.55
N GLU A 100 12.99 17.52 -6.01
CA GLU A 100 12.74 18.93 -6.32
C GLU A 100 13.84 19.86 -5.78
N GLN A 101 14.36 19.58 -4.58
CA GLN A 101 15.49 20.31 -3.99
C GLN A 101 16.79 20.09 -4.78
N ASP A 102 17.07 18.86 -5.19
CA ASP A 102 18.24 18.53 -6.00
C ASP A 102 18.21 19.26 -7.36
N GLN A 103 17.03 19.41 -7.96
CA GLN A 103 16.85 20.17 -9.21
C GLN A 103 17.05 21.69 -9.04
N HIS A 104 16.63 22.27 -7.91
CA HIS A 104 16.84 23.69 -7.63
C HIS A 104 18.30 24.01 -7.28
N GLY A 105 18.98 23.10 -6.58
CA GLY A 105 20.41 23.23 -6.26
C GLY A 105 21.30 23.25 -7.51
N GLN A 106 20.98 22.41 -8.51
CA GLN A 106 21.73 22.38 -9.77
C GLN A 106 21.56 23.66 -10.62
N GLN A 107 20.42 24.37 -10.52
CA GLN A 107 20.20 25.61 -11.26
C GLN A 107 20.95 26.83 -10.68
N GLN A 108 21.25 26.85 -9.38
CA GLN A 108 21.99 27.98 -8.77
C GLN A 108 23.49 27.95 -9.03
N GLU A 109 24.08 26.79 -9.32
CA GLU A 109 25.53 26.65 -9.56
C GLU A 109 25.97 27.13 -10.97
N GLN A 110 25.05 27.67 -11.78
CA GLN A 110 25.31 28.10 -13.16
C GLN A 110 25.35 29.62 -13.33
N GLN A 111 25.63 30.40 -12.29
CA GLN A 111 25.95 31.82 -12.45
C GLN A 111 27.47 32.00 -12.69
N PRO A 112 27.92 32.29 -13.93
CA PRO A 112 29.30 32.69 -14.15
C PRO A 112 29.52 34.05 -13.49
N GLY A 113 30.43 34.09 -12.51
CA GLY A 113 30.90 35.32 -11.90
C GLY A 113 31.48 36.26 -12.97
N LYS A 114 30.77 37.34 -13.28
CA LYS A 114 31.35 38.50 -13.97
C LYS A 114 32.12 39.32 -12.95
N GLU A 115 33.34 38.88 -12.63
CA GLU A 115 34.27 39.70 -11.87
C GLU A 115 35.00 40.64 -12.84
N LYS A 116 34.70 41.92 -12.63
CA LYS A 116 35.04 43.08 -13.42
C LYS A 116 36.41 43.58 -12.95
N GLU A 117 37.47 43.09 -13.58
CA GLU A 117 38.83 43.54 -13.28
C GLU A 117 39.10 44.88 -13.98
N GLN A 118 38.77 45.96 -13.28
CA GLN A 118 39.16 47.33 -13.61
C GLN A 118 40.62 47.53 -13.18
N THR A 119 41.57 47.26 -14.07
CA THR A 119 42.97 47.67 -13.85
C THR A 119 43.20 49.06 -14.43
N TRP A 120 43.35 50.03 -13.54
CA TRP A 120 43.72 51.41 -13.85
C TRP A 120 45.14 51.47 -14.45
N ASN A 121 45.24 51.73 -15.75
CA ASN A 121 46.54 52.07 -16.34
C ASN A 121 46.97 53.45 -15.84
N THR A 122 47.93 53.40 -14.94
CA THR A 122 48.61 54.53 -14.31
C THR A 122 49.58 55.14 -15.33
N PRO A 123 49.61 56.48 -15.53
CA PRO A 123 50.53 57.12 -16.45
C PRO A 123 51.83 57.49 -15.71
N SER A 124 52.99 57.18 -16.28
CA SER A 124 54.33 57.69 -15.92
C SER A 124 55.33 57.19 -16.97
N ARG A 125 56.32 57.91 -17.49
CA ARG A 125 56.76 59.31 -17.47
C ARG A 125 57.75 59.42 -18.64
#